data_AF-A0A8T4RWE5-F1
#
_entry.id   AF-A0A8T4RWE5-F1
#
_cell.length_a   1.000
_cell.length_b   1.000
_cell.length_c   1.000
_cell.angle_alpha   90.00
_cell.angle_beta   90.00
_cell.angle_gamma   90.00
#
_symmetry.space_group_name_H-M   'P 1'
#
loop_
_entity.id
_entity.type
_entity.pdbx_description
1 polymer ?
#
loop_
_entity_poly.entity_id
_entity_poly.type
_entity_poly.pdbx_seq_one_letter_code
_entity_poly.pdbx_strand_id
1 'polypeptide(L)' 'MNDFSFYLQEGKVKRQSPDRELASSLLADAKGRMAMISKLDTKVFAKIIFENVYDAIREILDALLAADGYKSYSHEASIA' A
#
# COMPACT_ATOMS: atom_id res chain seq x y z
N MET A 1 -8.84 -15.98 2.88
CA MET A 1 -7.82 -14.95 3.20
C MET A 1 -7.26 -15.34 4.56
N ASN A 2 -5.94 -15.41 4.69
CA ASN A 2 -5.33 -15.71 5.99
C ASN A 2 -5.39 -14.46 6.88
N ASP A 3 -5.33 -14.63 8.19
CA ASP A 3 -5.28 -13.49 9.11
C ASP A 3 -3.88 -12.85 9.16
N PHE A 4 -3.79 -11.61 9.65
CA PHE A 4 -2.53 -10.90 9.83
C PHE A 4 -1.49 -11.68 10.67
N SER A 5 -1.93 -12.49 11.64
CA SER A 5 -1.04 -13.26 12.51
C SER A 5 -0.32 -14.38 11.77
N PHE A 6 -0.98 -14.99 10.78
CA PHE A 6 -0.35 -15.94 9.85
C PHE A 6 0.84 -15.30 9.13
N TYR A 7 0.67 -14.08 8.62
CA TYR A 7 1.74 -13.39 7.89
C TYR A 7 2.90 -12.93 8.79
N LEU A 8 2.62 -12.64 10.07
CA LEU A 8 3.65 -12.42 11.09
C LEU A 8 4.48 -13.69 11.35
N GLN A 9 3.83 -14.85 11.45
CA GLN A 9 4.51 -16.13 11.69
C GLN A 9 5.38 -16.56 10.50
N GLU A 10 4.87 -16.37 9.28
CA GLU A 10 5.58 -16.66 8.03
C GLU A 10 6.68 -15.64 7.69
N GLY A 11 6.85 -14.59 8.51
CA GLY A 11 7.83 -13.53 8.28
C GLY A 11 7.54 -12.65 7.06
N LYS A 12 6.32 -12.72 6.52
CA LYS A 12 5.81 -11.88 5.42
C LYS A 12 5.37 -10.50 5.90
N VAL A 13 5.12 -10.37 7.21
CA VAL A 13 5.11 -9.10 7.94
C VAL A 13 6.10 -9.23 9.08
N LYS A 14 6.85 -8.15 9.36
CA LYS A 14 7.73 -8.09 10.52
C LYS A 14 7.41 -6.87 11.38
N ARG A 15 7.50 -7.03 12.69
CA ARG A 15 7.53 -5.90 13.62
C ARG A 15 8.83 -5.13 13.45
N GLN A 16 8.73 -3.82 13.49
CA GLN A 16 9.83 -2.86 13.48
C GLN A 16 9.46 -1.66 14.36
N SER A 17 10.37 -0.69 14.49
CA SER A 17 9.99 0.59 15.08
C SER A 17 9.03 1.33 14.13
N PRO A 18 8.02 2.05 14.65
CA PRO A 18 7.20 2.93 13.83
C PRO A 18 8.04 3.84 12.94
N ASP A 19 7.74 3.85 11.65
CA ASP A 19 8.46 4.63 10.63
C ASP A 19 7.50 5.65 10.01
N ARG A 20 7.42 6.82 10.65
CA ARG A 20 6.53 7.92 10.23
C ARG A 20 6.99 8.59 8.94
N GLU A 21 8.29 8.56 8.64
CA GLU A 21 8.83 9.12 7.41
C GLU A 21 8.42 8.27 6.22
N LEU A 22 8.60 6.95 6.33
CA LEU A 22 8.11 6.00 5.32
C LEU A 22 6.60 6.10 5.13
N ALA A 23 5.82 6.14 6.22
CA ALA A 23 4.37 6.31 6.14
C ALA A 23 3.98 7.59 5.39
N SER A 24 4.68 8.70 5.66
CA SER A 24 4.42 9.98 4.99
C SER A 24 4.79 9.94 3.51
N SER A 25 5.91 9.29 3.16
CA SER A 25 6.35 9.12 1.77
C SER A 25 5.34 8.30 0.98
N LEU A 26 4.89 7.16 1.51
CA LEU A 26 3.92 6.28 0.87
C LEU A 26 2.57 6.99 0.64
N LEU A 27 2.11 7.79 1.60
CA LEU A 27 0.90 8.61 1.43
C LEU A 27 1.09 9.70 0.37
N ALA A 28 2.28 10.28 0.23
CA ALA A 28 2.58 11.25 -0.80
C ALA A 28 2.57 10.60 -2.20
N ASP A 29 3.16 9.41 -2.32
CA ASP A 29 3.17 8.63 -3.57
C ASP A 29 1.74 8.26 -4.00
N ALA A 30 0.94 7.72 -3.08
CA ALA A 30 -0.46 7.37 -3.34
C ALA A 30 -1.28 8.60 -3.81
N LYS A 31 -1.09 9.76 -3.16
CA LYS A 31 -1.74 11.02 -3.57
C LYS A 31 -1.29 11.46 -4.95
N GLY A 32 0.02 11.41 -5.23
CA GLY A 32 0.57 11.76 -6.54
C GLY A 32 0.01 10.89 -7.65
N ARG A 33 -0.09 9.59 -7.40
CA ARG A 33 -0.68 8.60 -8.31
C ARG A 33 -2.15 8.91 -8.59
N MET A 34 -2.96 9.12 -7.55
CA MET A 34 -4.38 9.46 -7.68
C MET A 34 -4.59 10.77 -8.45
N ALA A 35 -3.77 11.79 -8.20
CA ALA A 35 -3.82 13.06 -8.91
C ALA A 35 -3.38 12.97 -10.38
N MET A 36 -2.52 12.00 -10.71
CA MET A 36 -2.11 11.73 -12.10
C MET A 36 -3.23 11.03 -12.86
N ILE A 37 -3.79 9.95 -12.31
CA ILE A 37 -4.83 9.17 -13.01
C ILE A 37 -6.17 9.90 -13.12
N SER A 38 -6.45 10.86 -12.22
CA SER A 38 -7.66 11.70 -12.32
C SER A 38 -7.69 12.57 -13.59
N LYS A 39 -6.57 12.68 -14.31
CA LYS A 39 -6.45 13.43 -15.57
C LYS A 39 -6.57 12.54 -16.81
N LEU A 40 -6.65 11.21 -16.65
CA LEU A 40 -6.71 10.26 -17.75
C LEU A 40 -8.16 9.99 -18.18
N ASP A 41 -8.36 9.76 -19.49
CA ASP A 41 -9.65 9.29 -20.00
C ASP A 41 -9.87 7.82 -19.62
N THR A 42 -10.94 7.56 -18.86
CA THR A 42 -11.33 6.24 -18.39
C THR A 42 -11.65 5.26 -19.50
N LYS A 43 -12.13 5.72 -20.67
CA LYS A 43 -12.43 4.84 -21.81
C LYS A 43 -11.18 4.37 -22.53
N VAL A 44 -10.12 5.16 -22.48
CA VAL A 44 -8.86 4.88 -23.18
C VAL A 44 -7.87 4.16 -22.26
N PHE A 45 -7.83 4.55 -20.99
CA PHE A 45 -6.79 4.13 -20.04
C PHE A 45 -7.34 3.31 -18.86
N ALA A 46 -8.51 2.67 -19.00
CA ALA A 46 -9.18 1.91 -17.95
C ALA A 46 -8.23 0.99 -17.15
N LYS A 47 -7.40 0.23 -17.85
CA LYS A 47 -6.42 -0.70 -17.24
C LYS A 47 -5.39 0.04 -16.40
N ILE A 48 -4.77 1.09 -16.95
CA ILE A 48 -3.74 1.88 -16.27
C ILE A 48 -4.35 2.54 -15.02
N ILE A 49 -5.54 3.10 -15.14
CA ILE A 49 -6.26 3.72 -14.02
C ILE A 49 -6.51 2.67 -12.92
N PHE A 50 -7.01 1.48 -13.28
CA PHE A 50 -7.27 0.41 -12.32
C PHE A 50 -6.01 -0.03 -11.58
N GLU A 51 -4.92 -0.31 -12.30
CA GLU A 51 -3.64 -0.73 -11.70
C GLU A 51 -3.10 0.34 -10.73
N ASN A 52 -3.22 1.62 -11.10
CA ASN A 52 -2.77 2.71 -10.26
C ASN A 52 -3.67 2.92 -9.03
N VAL A 53 -4.98 2.71 -9.14
CA VAL A 53 -5.87 2.73 -7.95
C VAL A 53 -5.49 1.61 -7.00
N TYR A 54 -5.25 0.40 -7.52
CA TYR A 54 -4.81 -0.74 -6.71
C TYR A 54 -3.50 -0.45 -5.97
N ASP A 55 -2.49 0.07 -6.68
CA ASP A 55 -1.21 0.42 -6.06
C ASP A 55 -1.34 1.56 -5.03
N ALA A 56 -2.17 2.58 -5.30
CA ALA A 56 -2.41 3.66 -4.34
C ALA A 56 -3.04 3.14 -3.04
N ILE A 57 -4.00 2.22 -3.15
CA ILE A 57 -4.61 1.58 -1.97
C ILE A 57 -3.55 0.79 -1.20
N ARG A 58 -2.70 0.02 -1.89
CA ARG A 58 -1.63 -0.76 -1.27
C ARG A 58 -0.60 0.14 -0.58
N GLU A 59 -0.18 1.23 -1.21
CA GLU A 59 0.73 2.24 -0.63
C GLU A 59 0.13 2.84 0.66
N ILE A 60 -1.18 3.12 0.69
CA ILE A 60 -1.87 3.61 1.89
C ILE A 60 -1.86 2.56 3.01
N LEU A 61 -2.11 1.28 2.69
CA LEU A 61 -2.07 0.20 3.67
C LEU A 61 -0.66 -0.03 4.22
N ASP A 62 0.36 0.00 3.36
CA ASP A 62 1.76 -0.07 3.76
C ASP A 62 2.15 1.14 4.65
N ALA A 63 1.57 2.32 4.40
CA ALA A 63 1.79 3.49 5.24
C ALA A 63 1.20 3.31 6.65
N LEU A 64 0.01 2.71 6.77
CA LEU A 64 -0.60 2.38 8.06
C LEU A 64 0.27 1.37 8.82
N LEU A 65 0.73 0.32 8.15
CA LEU A 65 1.64 -0.65 8.74
C LEU A 65 2.94 0.00 9.23
N ALA A 66 3.56 0.85 8.41
CA ALA A 66 4.77 1.57 8.79
C ALA A 66 4.53 2.46 10.03
N ALA A 67 3.41 3.17 10.09
CA ALA A 67 3.02 3.99 11.23
C ALA A 67 2.79 3.17 12.51
N ASP A 68 2.31 1.93 12.38
CA ASP A 68 2.04 1.01 13.49
C ASP A 68 3.26 0.14 13.87
N GLY A 69 4.41 0.34 13.23
CA GLY A 69 5.64 -0.40 13.52
C GLY A 69 5.67 -1.80 12.89
N TYR A 70 5.15 -1.91 11.68
CA TYR A 70 5.22 -3.12 10.86
C TYR A 70 5.82 -2.83 9.49
N LYS A 71 6.41 -3.86 8.88
CA LYS A 71 6.86 -3.86 7.49
C LYS A 71 6.32 -5.09 6.79
N SER A 72 5.54 -4.86 5.75
CA SER A 72 5.08 -5.92 4.84
C SER A 72 6.14 -6.25 3.80
N TYR A 73 6.23 -7.52 3.44
CA TYR A 73 7.08 -8.06 2.36
C TYR A 73 6.25 -8.78 1.30
N SER A 74 4.92 -8.72 1.37
CA SER A 74 4.03 -9.28 0.35
C SER A 74 2.75 -8.45 0.23
N HIS A 75 2.21 -8.31 -0.97
CA HIS A 75 1.00 -7.50 -1.17
C HIS A 75 -0.19 -8.03 -0.36
N GLU A 76 -0.32 -9.35 -0.26
CA GLU A 76 -1.39 -9.99 0.53
C GLU A 76 -1.31 -9.60 2.01
N ALA A 77 -0.10 -9.57 2.57
CA ALA A 77 0.14 -9.19 3.95
C ALA A 77 -0.22 -7.72 4.23
N SER A 78 -0.11 -6.84 3.24
CA SER A 78 -0.53 -5.44 3.37
C SER A 78 -2.05 -5.30 3.44
N ILE A 79 -2.80 -6.30 2.95
CA ILE A 79 -4.26 -6.28 2.83
C ILE A 79 -4.96 -7.08 3.95
N ALA A 80 -4.24 -7.96 4.64
CA ALA A 80 -4.75 -8.94 5.60
C ALA A 80 -5.11 -8.40 7.00
#